data_AF-A0A2N5XIK1-F1
#
_entry.id   AF-A0A2N5XIK1-F1
#
_cell.length_a   1.000
_cell.length_b   1.000
_cell.length_c   1.000
_cell.angle_alpha   90.00
_cell.angle_beta   90.00
_cell.angle_gamma   90.00
#
_symmetry.space_group_name_H-M   'P 1'
#
loop_
_entity.id
_entity.type
_entity.pdbx_description
1 polymer ?
#
loop_
_entity_poly.entity_id
_entity_poly.type
_entity_poly.pdbx_seq_one_letter_code
_entity_poly.pdbx_strand_id
1 'polypeptide(L)'
;MTEKPLRPLALFPSLPSATAPSAAESSSAESSADASRNGPPGDRPRSRRALRLLCLTEMVAVVPYLALKVHWVTGGTTGLGDGALADAPAFFWLNMLTVGLAVGALGVGVFLAGARSLRAPAWPLLLPTWVGTGLLVPVVLAAPVAGLVLLLGADGGGEAQAAGSGQAPLVQPWVFGVVYTGFTVQGLALVAALALWVRARWGGALTEPVGSRASAPGPG
;
A
#
# COMPACT_ATOMS: atom_id res chain seq x y z
N MET A 1 18.31 -87.67 -41.25
CA MET A 1 17.72 -86.34 -40.96
C MET A 1 18.59 -85.30 -41.67
N THR A 2 18.49 -85.19 -43.00
CA THR A 2 17.80 -84.12 -43.76
C THR A 2 18.42 -82.72 -43.65
N GLU A 3 19.11 -82.31 -44.72
CA GLU A 3 19.54 -80.93 -45.01
C GLU A 3 18.38 -80.01 -45.46
N LYS A 4 18.45 -78.69 -45.20
CA LYS A 4 18.15 -77.55 -46.14
C LYS A 4 18.18 -76.15 -45.45
N PRO A 5 18.25 -74.99 -46.16
CA PRO A 5 19.44 -74.12 -46.18
C PRO A 5 19.19 -72.62 -45.84
N LEU A 6 20.27 -71.84 -45.95
CA LEU A 6 20.45 -70.38 -45.86
C LEU A 6 19.33 -69.47 -46.41
N ARG A 7 19.18 -68.27 -45.81
CA ARG A 7 19.10 -66.98 -46.53
C ARG A 7 19.38 -65.75 -45.62
N PRO A 8 20.09 -64.72 -46.12
CA PRO A 8 20.38 -63.46 -45.42
C PRO A 8 19.34 -62.38 -45.74
N LEU A 9 19.14 -61.39 -44.85
CA LEU A 9 18.51 -60.11 -45.23
C LEU A 9 18.80 -59.01 -44.20
N ALA A 10 19.35 -57.93 -44.73
CA ALA A 10 19.62 -56.65 -44.08
C ALA A 10 18.32 -55.94 -43.64
N LEU A 11 18.39 -55.15 -42.56
CA LEU A 11 17.96 -53.75 -42.58
C LEU A 11 18.30 -53.09 -41.23
N PHE A 12 19.33 -52.24 -41.22
CA PHE A 12 19.43 -51.19 -40.20
C PHE A 12 18.30 -50.19 -40.45
N PRO A 13 17.50 -49.80 -39.45
CA PRO A 13 16.62 -48.65 -39.59
C PRO A 13 17.47 -47.37 -39.54
N SER A 14 17.45 -46.62 -40.63
CA SER A 14 18.01 -45.27 -40.73
C SER A 14 17.35 -44.36 -39.69
N LEU A 15 18.16 -43.73 -38.83
CA LEU A 15 17.71 -42.68 -37.92
C LEU A 15 17.21 -41.47 -38.75
N PRO A 16 16.08 -40.83 -38.39
CA PRO A 16 15.68 -39.57 -38.99
C PRO A 16 16.71 -38.49 -38.62
N SER A 17 17.24 -37.82 -39.63
CA SER A 17 18.08 -36.64 -39.48
C SER A 17 17.33 -35.61 -38.64
N ALA A 18 17.85 -35.31 -37.45
CA ALA A 18 17.40 -34.17 -36.66
C ALA A 18 17.66 -32.90 -37.47
N THR A 19 16.60 -32.32 -38.02
CA THR A 19 16.61 -30.99 -38.61
C THR A 19 16.97 -30.01 -37.49
N ALA A 20 18.20 -29.51 -37.49
CA ALA A 20 18.60 -28.44 -36.59
C ALA A 20 17.67 -27.23 -36.85
N PRO A 21 17.14 -26.57 -35.80
CA PRO A 21 16.35 -25.35 -35.99
C PRO A 21 17.19 -24.34 -36.77
N SER A 22 16.58 -23.79 -37.82
CA SER A 22 17.20 -22.83 -38.71
C SER A 22 17.74 -21.65 -37.89
N ALA A 23 19.00 -21.27 -38.11
CA ALA A 23 19.65 -20.16 -37.40
C ALA A 23 18.83 -18.85 -37.42
N ALA A 24 17.96 -18.69 -38.42
CA ALA A 24 17.00 -17.59 -38.52
C ALA A 24 15.97 -17.56 -37.38
N GLU A 25 15.42 -18.71 -36.95
CA GLU A 25 14.45 -18.76 -35.85
C GLU A 25 15.10 -18.46 -34.49
N SER A 26 16.35 -18.89 -34.29
CA SER A 26 17.10 -18.53 -33.08
C SER A 26 17.40 -17.03 -33.03
N SER A 27 17.75 -16.43 -34.17
CA SER A 27 18.02 -15.00 -34.29
C SER A 27 16.77 -14.15 -34.08
N SER A 28 15.62 -14.58 -34.61
CA SER A 28 14.34 -13.90 -34.39
C SER A 28 13.83 -14.04 -32.95
N ALA A 29 14.05 -15.19 -32.30
CA ALA A 29 13.68 -15.41 -30.91
C ALA A 29 14.59 -14.64 -29.94
N GLU A 30 15.90 -14.59 -30.17
CA GLU A 30 16.84 -13.77 -29.38
C GLU A 30 16.59 -12.28 -29.59
N SER A 31 16.33 -11.83 -30.83
CA SER A 31 16.00 -10.43 -31.14
C SER A 31 14.69 -10.00 -30.48
N SER A 32 13.67 -10.87 -30.44
CA SER A 32 12.40 -10.60 -29.76
C SER A 32 12.54 -10.64 -28.23
N ALA A 33 13.38 -11.53 -27.70
CA ALA A 33 13.67 -11.60 -26.26
C ALA A 33 14.46 -10.38 -25.79
N ASP A 34 15.42 -9.90 -26.58
CA ASP A 34 16.21 -8.70 -26.30
C ASP A 34 15.37 -7.41 -26.45
N ALA A 35 14.49 -7.34 -27.46
CA ALA A 35 13.52 -6.25 -27.60
C ALA A 35 12.54 -6.17 -26.42
N SER A 36 12.13 -7.31 -25.85
CA SER A 36 11.27 -7.34 -24.64
C SER A 36 12.00 -6.88 -23.37
N ARG A 37 13.33 -7.08 -23.30
CA ARG A 37 14.18 -6.61 -22.19
C ARG A 37 14.41 -5.10 -22.25
N ASN A 38 14.40 -4.52 -23.45
CA ASN A 38 14.79 -3.14 -23.73
C ASN A 38 13.61 -2.16 -23.89
N GLY A 39 12.58 -2.27 -23.03
CA GLY A 39 11.65 -1.14 -22.81
C GLY A 39 12.41 0.11 -22.33
N PRO A 40 11.92 1.34 -22.59
CA PRO A 40 12.68 2.59 -22.45
C PRO A 40 13.51 2.65 -21.15
N PRO A 41 14.85 2.76 -21.21
CA PRO A 41 15.75 2.57 -20.05
C PRO A 41 15.70 3.62 -18.91
N GLY A 42 14.71 4.54 -18.88
CA GLY A 42 14.79 5.75 -18.06
C GLY A 42 13.96 5.81 -16.77
N ASP A 43 12.85 5.07 -16.67
CA ASP A 43 11.78 5.43 -15.72
C ASP A 43 11.70 4.56 -14.46
N ARG A 44 12.19 3.33 -14.51
CA ARG A 44 12.15 2.39 -13.37
C ARG A 44 12.97 2.85 -12.15
N PRO A 45 14.21 3.36 -12.28
CA PRO A 45 14.97 3.81 -11.12
C PRO A 45 14.43 5.13 -10.54
N ARG A 46 13.90 6.03 -11.39
CA ARG A 46 13.33 7.32 -10.97
C ARG A 46 12.02 7.14 -10.20
N SER A 47 11.12 6.31 -10.70
CA SER A 47 9.84 5.98 -10.04
C SER A 47 10.04 5.31 -8.67
N ARG A 48 11.01 4.39 -8.54
CA ARG A 48 11.36 3.78 -7.24
C ARG A 48 11.93 4.80 -6.24
N ARG A 49 12.75 5.76 -6.71
CA ARG A 49 13.25 6.85 -5.85
C ARG A 49 12.10 7.75 -5.39
N ALA A 50 11.22 8.16 -6.31
CA ALA A 50 10.05 8.98 -5.98
C ALA A 50 9.14 8.28 -4.96
N LEU A 51 8.85 6.98 -5.16
CA LEU A 51 8.07 6.19 -4.20
C LEU A 51 8.71 6.20 -2.80
N ARG A 52 10.02 5.95 -2.71
CA ARG A 52 10.74 5.95 -1.41
C ARG A 52 10.73 7.32 -0.75
N LEU A 53 10.90 8.39 -1.52
CA LEU A 53 10.84 9.75 -0.99
C LEU A 53 9.45 10.08 -0.44
N LEU A 54 8.38 9.69 -1.14
CA LEU A 54 7.02 9.87 -0.65
C LEU A 54 6.77 9.07 0.64
N CYS A 55 7.23 7.82 0.70
CA CYS A 55 7.15 7.03 1.94
C CYS A 55 7.99 7.66 3.07
N LEU A 56 9.17 8.22 2.78
CA LEU A 56 9.96 8.92 3.80
C LEU A 56 9.26 10.20 4.28
N THR A 57 8.67 10.98 3.36
CA THR A 57 7.91 12.18 3.70
C THR A 57 6.73 11.84 4.60
N GLU A 58 6.01 10.77 4.30
CA GLU A 58 4.94 10.22 5.14
C GLU A 58 5.44 9.91 6.56
N MET A 59 6.53 9.15 6.66
CA MET A 59 7.13 8.77 7.95
C MET A 59 7.57 9.98 8.77
N VAL A 60 8.18 10.98 8.13
CA VAL A 60 8.64 12.20 8.81
C VAL A 60 7.47 13.08 9.22
N ALA A 61 6.43 13.19 8.38
CA ALA A 61 5.28 14.04 8.63
C ALA A 61 4.46 13.61 9.85
N VAL A 62 4.41 12.31 10.16
CA VAL A 62 3.67 11.79 11.32
C VAL A 62 4.43 11.90 12.63
N VAL A 63 5.76 12.10 12.61
CA VAL A 63 6.60 12.12 13.84
C VAL A 63 6.11 13.14 14.88
N PRO A 64 5.84 14.42 14.55
CA PRO A 64 5.41 15.40 15.55
C PRO A 64 4.10 15.00 16.24
N TYR A 65 3.15 14.48 15.46
CA TYR A 65 1.87 13.98 15.96
C TYR A 65 2.07 12.77 16.89
N LEU A 66 2.87 11.79 16.46
CA LEU A 66 3.09 10.56 17.21
C LEU A 66 3.82 10.86 18.54
N ALA A 67 4.80 11.76 18.51
CA ALA A 67 5.50 12.23 19.70
C ALA A 67 4.54 12.89 20.69
N LEU A 68 3.62 13.73 20.21
CA LEU A 68 2.62 14.38 21.06
C LEU A 68 1.66 13.35 21.69
N LYS A 69 1.17 12.39 20.91
CA LYS A 69 0.27 11.35 21.41
C LYS A 69 0.94 10.43 22.43
N VAL A 70 2.19 10.04 22.18
CA VAL A 70 2.99 9.26 23.15
C VAL A 70 3.25 10.08 24.41
N HIS A 71 3.54 11.38 24.27
CA HIS A 71 3.69 12.27 25.42
C HIS A 71 2.41 12.30 26.28
N TRP A 72 1.22 12.39 25.68
CA TRP A 72 -0.04 12.35 26.42
C TRP A 72 -0.31 11.00 27.10
N VAL A 73 -0.04 9.89 26.41
CA VAL A 73 -0.22 8.53 26.96
C VAL A 73 0.72 8.24 28.12
N THR A 74 1.87 8.92 28.17
CA THR A 74 2.85 8.83 29.27
C THR A 74 2.57 9.84 30.39
N GLY A 75 1.43 10.54 30.37
CA GLY A 75 0.99 11.47 31.41
C GLY A 75 1.40 12.93 31.19
N GLY A 76 1.99 13.24 30.03
CA GLY A 76 2.32 14.61 29.65
C GLY A 76 1.09 15.44 29.30
N THR A 77 1.13 16.73 29.62
CA THR A 77 0.00 17.66 29.42
C THR A 77 0.29 18.76 28.38
N THR A 78 1.43 18.68 27.69
CA THR A 78 1.83 19.70 26.72
C THR A 78 0.76 19.92 25.65
N GLY A 79 0.32 21.18 25.49
CA GLY A 79 -0.70 21.54 24.51
C GLY A 79 -2.14 21.30 24.95
N LEU A 80 -2.38 20.77 26.15
CA LEU A 80 -3.71 20.73 26.76
C LEU A 80 -4.02 22.08 27.42
N GLY A 81 -5.25 22.55 27.28
CA GLY A 81 -5.74 23.73 27.99
C GLY A 81 -6.31 23.41 29.37
N ASP A 82 -6.65 22.14 29.61
CA ASP A 82 -7.18 21.63 30.87
C ASP A 82 -6.43 20.35 31.27
N GLY A 83 -5.86 20.33 32.49
CA GLY A 83 -5.18 19.18 33.04
C GLY A 83 -6.11 18.03 33.41
N ALA A 84 -7.37 18.32 33.77
CA ALA A 84 -8.35 17.29 34.14
C ALA A 84 -8.70 16.38 32.95
N LEU A 85 -8.53 16.87 31.72
CA LEU A 85 -8.70 16.06 30.51
C LEU A 85 -7.67 14.93 30.43
N ALA A 86 -6.44 15.15 30.93
CA ALA A 86 -5.38 14.14 30.92
C ALA A 86 -5.67 12.97 31.86
N ASP A 87 -6.43 13.21 32.94
CA ASP A 87 -6.77 12.21 33.94
C ASP A 87 -7.95 11.30 33.52
N ALA A 88 -8.67 11.67 32.46
CA ALA A 88 -9.81 10.90 31.98
C ALA A 88 -9.37 9.56 31.36
N PRO A 89 -9.87 8.39 31.82
CA PRO A 89 -9.51 7.09 31.25
C PRO A 89 -9.81 6.98 29.74
N ALA A 90 -10.89 7.62 29.29
CA ALA A 90 -11.24 7.70 27.88
C ALA A 90 -10.18 8.43 27.04
N PHE A 91 -9.56 9.48 27.59
CA PHE A 91 -8.49 10.22 26.92
C PHE A 91 -7.30 9.31 26.66
N PHE A 92 -6.87 8.53 27.65
CA PHE A 92 -5.80 7.53 27.45
C PHE A 92 -6.12 6.53 26.34
N TRP A 93 -7.30 5.90 26.38
CA TRP A 93 -7.68 4.87 25.40
C TRP A 93 -7.83 5.42 23.97
N LEU A 94 -8.42 6.60 23.82
CA LEU A 94 -8.54 7.27 22.51
C LEU A 94 -7.18 7.67 21.94
N ASN A 95 -6.26 8.13 22.79
CA ASN A 95 -4.89 8.42 22.36
C ASN A 95 -4.13 7.16 21.97
N MET A 96 -4.26 6.06 22.73
CA MET A 96 -3.66 4.78 22.37
C MET A 96 -4.18 4.22 21.04
N LEU A 97 -5.49 4.30 20.84
CA LEU A 97 -6.14 3.88 19.61
C LEU A 97 -5.60 4.66 18.40
N THR A 98 -5.48 5.97 18.54
CA THR A 98 -4.98 6.84 17.47
C THR A 98 -3.47 6.67 17.22
N VAL A 99 -2.68 6.33 18.24
CA VAL A 99 -1.29 5.87 18.06
C VAL A 99 -1.26 4.58 17.23
N GLY A 100 -2.11 3.61 17.55
CA GLY A 100 -2.20 2.35 16.82
C GLY A 100 -2.53 2.56 15.34
N LEU A 101 -3.47 3.45 15.04
CA LEU A 101 -3.81 3.87 13.68
C LEU A 101 -2.61 4.47 12.94
N ALA A 102 -1.92 5.42 13.58
CA ALA A 102 -0.77 6.09 12.98
C ALA A 102 0.40 5.11 12.72
N VAL A 103 0.65 4.17 13.64
CA VAL A 103 1.64 3.09 13.45
C VAL A 103 1.22 2.17 12.30
N GLY A 104 -0.07 1.87 12.15
CA GLY A 104 -0.59 1.11 11.02
C GLY A 104 -0.33 1.82 9.68
N ALA A 105 -0.62 3.12 9.60
CA ALA A 105 -0.33 3.93 8.41
C ALA A 105 1.17 3.98 8.10
N LEU A 106 2.02 4.15 9.11
CA LEU A 106 3.47 4.09 8.98
C LEU A 106 3.93 2.72 8.43
N GLY A 107 3.32 1.65 8.90
CA GLY A 107 3.53 0.29 8.41
C GLY A 107 3.23 0.13 6.91
N VAL A 108 2.20 0.83 6.41
CA VAL A 108 1.91 0.90 4.96
C VAL A 108 3.06 1.59 4.22
N GLY A 109 3.52 2.74 4.71
CA GLY A 109 4.67 3.44 4.13
C GLY A 109 5.92 2.57 4.05
N VAL A 110 6.26 1.87 5.14
CA VAL A 110 7.38 0.93 5.21
C VAL A 110 7.20 -0.22 4.22
N PHE A 111 6.00 -0.79 4.15
CA PHE A 111 5.67 -1.86 3.21
C PHE A 111 5.87 -1.40 1.77
N LEU A 112 5.31 -0.25 1.38
CA LEU A 112 5.40 0.28 0.02
C LEU A 112 6.86 0.60 -0.39
N ALA A 113 7.67 1.14 0.53
CA ALA A 113 9.08 1.44 0.31
C ALA A 113 9.95 0.18 0.11
N GLY A 114 9.50 -0.97 0.62
CA GLY A 114 10.21 -2.25 0.58
C GLY A 114 10.41 -2.79 -0.84
N ALA A 115 11.58 -3.39 -1.11
CA ALA A 115 11.89 -3.96 -2.42
C ALA A 115 10.94 -5.10 -2.84
N ARG A 116 10.36 -5.81 -1.87
CA ARG A 116 9.44 -6.93 -2.06
C ARG A 116 7.98 -6.52 -2.22
N SER A 117 7.64 -5.24 -2.09
CA SER A 117 6.24 -4.76 -2.11
C SER A 117 5.51 -5.18 -3.40
N LEU A 118 6.19 -5.11 -4.54
CA LEU A 118 5.64 -5.53 -5.84
C LEU A 118 5.37 -7.04 -5.98
N ARG A 119 5.90 -7.87 -5.09
CA ARG A 119 5.69 -9.33 -5.08
C ARG A 119 4.79 -9.80 -3.94
N ALA A 120 4.61 -8.97 -2.91
CA ALA A 120 3.82 -9.30 -1.75
C ALA A 120 2.30 -9.27 -2.05
N PRO A 121 1.49 -10.03 -1.29
CA PRO A 121 0.04 -9.93 -1.34
C PRO A 121 -0.42 -8.53 -0.88
N ALA A 122 -1.53 -8.03 -1.43
CA ALA A 122 -2.08 -6.71 -1.07
C ALA A 122 -2.76 -6.67 0.31
N TRP A 123 -2.77 -7.80 1.04
CA TRP A 123 -3.37 -7.92 2.37
C TRP A 123 -2.92 -6.86 3.39
N PRO A 124 -1.64 -6.41 3.43
CA PRO A 124 -1.20 -5.36 4.33
C PRO A 124 -1.88 -4.00 4.09
N LEU A 125 -2.51 -3.78 2.92
CA LEU A 125 -3.30 -2.57 2.64
C LEU A 125 -4.74 -2.71 3.13
N LEU A 126 -5.28 -3.93 3.15
CA LEU A 126 -6.64 -4.21 3.61
C LEU A 126 -6.79 -3.97 5.10
N LEU A 127 -5.78 -4.32 5.91
CA LEU A 127 -5.84 -4.17 7.36
C LEU A 127 -5.99 -2.70 7.81
N PRO A 128 -5.15 -1.73 7.41
CA PRO A 128 -5.32 -0.32 7.77
C PRO A 128 -6.58 0.30 7.16
N THR A 129 -6.99 -0.13 5.96
CA THR A 129 -8.25 0.34 5.35
C THR A 129 -9.46 -0.16 6.14
N TRP A 130 -9.44 -1.42 6.57
CA TRP A 130 -10.48 -2.05 7.40
C TRP A 130 -10.52 -1.45 8.80
N VAL A 131 -9.36 -1.25 9.42
CA VAL A 131 -9.27 -0.61 10.74
C VAL A 131 -9.77 0.84 10.65
N GLY A 132 -9.40 1.59 9.61
CA GLY A 132 -9.91 2.95 9.39
C GLY A 132 -11.43 3.00 9.21
N THR A 133 -12.00 2.12 8.37
CA THR A 133 -13.47 2.03 8.19
C THR A 133 -14.19 1.52 9.44
N GLY A 134 -13.63 0.53 10.13
CA GLY A 134 -14.16 -0.03 11.37
C GLY A 134 -14.13 0.96 12.54
N LEU A 135 -13.18 1.89 12.57
CA LEU A 135 -13.09 2.97 13.56
C LEU A 135 -13.92 4.20 13.21
N LEU A 136 -14.15 4.44 11.92
CA LEU A 136 -15.10 5.45 11.45
C LEU A 136 -16.53 5.17 11.94
N VAL A 137 -16.93 3.89 12.05
CA VAL A 137 -18.27 3.53 12.54
C VAL A 137 -18.52 4.02 13.98
N PRO A 138 -17.69 3.70 14.99
CA PRO A 138 -17.81 4.26 16.33
C PRO A 138 -17.78 5.78 16.37
N VAL A 139 -16.92 6.45 15.58
CA VAL A 139 -16.82 7.92 15.57
C VAL A 139 -18.10 8.56 14.99
N VAL A 140 -18.61 8.01 13.88
CA VAL A 140 -19.85 8.47 13.24
C VAL A 140 -21.07 8.21 14.13
N LEU A 141 -21.03 7.19 15.00
CA LEU A 141 -22.10 6.91 15.96
C LEU A 141 -21.93 7.70 17.27
N ALA A 142 -20.71 7.97 17.72
CA ALA A 142 -20.42 8.74 18.92
C ALA A 142 -20.69 10.24 18.72
N ALA A 143 -20.37 10.79 17.55
CA ALA A 143 -20.62 12.19 17.21
C ALA A 143 -22.08 12.66 17.37
N PRO A 144 -23.12 11.94 16.88
CA PRO A 144 -24.52 12.32 17.08
C PRO A 144 -24.98 12.16 18.53
N VAL A 145 -24.43 11.19 19.28
CA VAL A 145 -24.70 11.04 20.72
C VAL A 145 -24.12 12.21 21.50
N ALA A 146 -22.88 12.60 21.22
CA ALA A 146 -22.25 13.79 21.80
C ALA A 146 -23.01 15.07 21.43
N GLY A 147 -23.42 15.22 20.17
CA GLY A 147 -24.25 16.34 19.71
C GLY A 147 -25.62 16.40 20.40
N LEU A 148 -26.25 15.24 20.64
CA LEU A 148 -27.51 15.14 21.36
C LEU A 148 -27.35 15.49 22.85
N VAL A 149 -26.27 15.06 23.49
CA VAL A 149 -25.95 15.40 24.89
C VAL A 149 -25.73 16.91 25.05
N LEU A 150 -25.04 17.54 24.10
CA LEU A 150 -24.84 19.00 24.05
C LEU A 150 -26.16 19.77 23.82
N LEU A 151 -27.03 19.25 22.95
CA LEU A 151 -28.38 19.83 22.70
C LEU A 151 -29.30 19.71 23.92
N LEU A 152 -29.12 18.69 24.76
CA LEU A 152 -29.91 18.45 25.96
C LEU A 152 -29.39 19.19 27.21
N GLY A 153 -28.35 20.01 27.07
CA GLY A 153 -27.87 20.89 28.15
C GLY A 153 -27.24 20.16 29.33
N ALA A 154 -26.86 18.90 29.16
CA ALA A 154 -25.97 18.24 30.10
C ALA A 154 -24.55 18.65 29.74
N ASP A 155 -23.85 19.34 30.63
CA ASP A 155 -22.42 19.64 30.53
C ASP A 155 -21.64 18.31 30.51
N GLY A 156 -21.56 17.69 29.34
CA GLY A 156 -21.08 16.33 29.13
C GLY A 156 -20.37 16.24 27.80
N GLY A 157 -19.05 16.19 27.87
CA GLY A 157 -18.11 16.44 26.78
C GLY A 157 -18.20 15.53 25.55
N GLY A 158 -17.76 16.09 24.42
CA GLY A 158 -17.61 15.37 23.17
C GLY A 158 -17.22 16.29 22.01
N GLU A 159 -15.93 16.59 21.90
CA GLU A 159 -15.11 16.78 20.69
C GLU A 159 -15.54 17.74 19.55
N ALA A 160 -16.66 18.46 19.63
CA ALA A 160 -17.12 19.36 18.54
C ALA A 160 -17.04 20.87 18.86
N GLN A 161 -16.41 21.28 19.96
CA GLN A 161 -16.41 22.67 20.41
C GLN A 161 -15.03 23.32 20.28
N ALA A 162 -14.54 23.50 19.04
CA ALA A 162 -13.33 24.29 18.78
C ALA A 162 -13.60 25.70 18.22
N ALA A 163 -14.86 26.11 18.05
CA ALA A 163 -15.16 27.47 17.61
C ALA A 163 -16.57 27.91 18.06
N GLY A 164 -16.73 28.41 19.29
CA GLY A 164 -17.95 29.18 19.60
C GLY A 164 -18.40 29.31 21.05
N SER A 165 -17.93 28.49 21.99
CA SER A 165 -18.29 28.65 23.41
C SER A 165 -17.14 29.35 24.15
N GLY A 166 -17.41 30.42 24.89
CA GLY A 166 -16.42 31.22 25.65
C GLY A 166 -15.67 30.48 26.78
N GLN A 167 -15.57 29.15 26.74
CA GLN A 167 -14.65 28.35 27.54
C GLN A 167 -13.23 28.41 26.96
N ALA A 168 -12.22 28.27 27.84
CA ALA A 168 -10.84 28.10 27.43
C ALA A 168 -10.71 26.87 26.49
N PRO A 169 -9.94 26.94 25.39
CA PRO A 169 -9.77 25.82 24.46
C PRO A 169 -9.23 24.58 25.19
N LEU A 170 -9.91 23.43 25.06
CA LEU A 170 -9.47 22.15 25.64
C LEU A 170 -8.06 21.75 25.17
N VAL A 171 -7.70 22.13 23.95
CA VAL A 171 -6.40 21.91 23.33
C VAL A 171 -5.92 23.23 22.72
N GLN A 172 -4.63 23.53 22.88
CA GLN A 172 -4.03 24.76 22.41
C GLN A 172 -4.04 24.84 20.87
N PRO A 173 -4.24 26.03 20.27
CA PRO A 173 -4.36 26.21 18.82
C PRO A 173 -3.18 25.64 18.00
N TRP A 174 -1.96 25.74 18.52
CA TRP A 174 -0.76 25.25 17.82
C TRP A 174 -0.77 23.74 17.61
N VAL A 175 -1.42 22.98 18.51
CA VAL A 175 -1.54 21.53 18.39
C VAL A 175 -2.30 21.19 17.12
N PHE A 176 -3.42 21.86 16.87
CA PHE A 176 -4.18 21.67 15.63
C PHE A 176 -3.33 21.95 14.40
N GLY A 177 -2.56 23.05 14.40
CA GLY A 177 -1.65 23.36 13.31
C GLY A 177 -0.65 22.23 13.03
N VAL A 178 0.00 21.70 14.07
CA VAL A 178 0.97 20.59 13.95
C VAL A 178 0.29 19.32 13.46
N VAL A 179 -0.84 18.95 14.07
CA VAL A 179 -1.54 17.69 13.80
C VAL A 179 -2.14 17.68 12.38
N TYR A 180 -2.88 18.71 11.99
CA TYR A 180 -3.53 18.75 10.67
C TYR A 180 -2.54 18.90 9.52
N THR A 181 -1.48 19.68 9.71
CA THR A 181 -0.42 19.81 8.68
C THR A 181 0.29 18.47 8.50
N GLY A 182 0.67 17.81 9.59
CA GLY A 182 1.30 16.48 9.56
C GLY A 182 0.42 15.45 8.86
N PHE A 183 -0.85 15.34 9.24
CA PHE A 183 -1.79 14.40 8.61
C PHE A 183 -2.06 14.70 7.14
N THR A 184 -2.13 15.98 6.76
CA THR A 184 -2.34 16.37 5.36
C THR A 184 -1.15 15.95 4.50
N VAL A 185 0.06 16.26 4.95
CA VAL A 185 1.29 15.85 4.25
C VAL A 185 1.40 14.32 4.21
N GLN A 186 1.14 13.64 5.32
CA GLN A 186 1.16 12.18 5.41
C GLN A 186 0.16 11.53 4.45
N GLY A 187 -1.09 11.99 4.45
CA GLY A 187 -2.16 11.47 3.60
C GLY A 187 -1.84 11.66 2.11
N LEU A 188 -1.41 12.86 1.71
CA LEU A 188 -1.02 13.15 0.33
C LEU A 188 0.17 12.29 -0.11
N ALA A 189 1.17 12.12 0.75
CA ALA A 189 2.33 11.31 0.48
C ALA A 189 1.96 9.82 0.31
N LEU A 190 1.09 9.28 1.17
CA LEU A 190 0.59 7.90 1.05
C LEU A 190 -0.22 7.68 -0.22
N VAL A 191 -1.15 8.59 -0.55
CA VAL A 191 -1.97 8.49 -1.76
C VAL A 191 -1.09 8.50 -3.00
N ALA A 192 -0.12 9.41 -3.07
CA ALA A 192 0.82 9.47 -4.19
C ALA A 192 1.71 8.22 -4.26
N ALA A 193 2.22 7.74 -3.12
CA ALA A 193 3.01 6.52 -3.03
C ALA A 193 2.22 5.29 -3.51
N LEU A 194 0.99 5.15 -3.03
CA LEU A 194 0.10 4.07 -3.42
C LEU A 194 -0.22 4.12 -4.92
N ALA A 195 -0.51 5.29 -5.47
CA ALA A 195 -0.77 5.46 -6.90
C ALA A 195 0.44 5.04 -7.75
N LEU A 196 1.66 5.44 -7.37
CA LEU A 196 2.89 5.01 -8.04
C LEU A 196 3.11 3.50 -7.91
N TRP A 197 2.84 2.93 -6.73
CA TRP A 197 2.97 1.50 -6.48
C TRP A 197 2.00 0.67 -7.33
N VAL A 198 0.72 1.07 -7.38
CA VAL A 198 -0.31 0.42 -8.21
C VAL A 198 0.08 0.48 -9.69
N ARG A 199 0.51 1.65 -10.17
CA ARG A 199 0.99 1.83 -11.56
C ARG A 199 2.20 0.94 -11.86
N ALA A 200 3.16 0.85 -10.95
CA ALA A 200 4.34 0.01 -11.12
C ALA A 200 4.02 -1.49 -11.09
N ARG A 201 2.98 -1.90 -10.36
CA ARG A 201 2.58 -3.30 -10.22
C ARG A 201 1.68 -3.78 -11.37
N TRP A 202 0.73 -2.96 -11.81
CA TRP A 202 -0.32 -3.37 -12.75
C TRP A 202 -0.35 -2.57 -14.06
N GLY A 203 0.58 -1.64 -14.27
CA GLY A 203 0.60 -0.79 -15.46
C GLY A 203 0.54 -1.57 -16.78
N GLY A 204 1.27 -2.68 -16.89
CA GLY A 204 1.26 -3.54 -18.09
C GLY A 204 -0.02 -4.36 -18.26
N ALA A 205 -0.66 -4.79 -17.18
CA ALA A 205 -1.93 -5.54 -17.24
C ALA A 205 -3.13 -4.66 -17.60
N LEU A 206 -3.04 -3.34 -17.35
CA LEU A 206 -4.07 -2.35 -17.67
C LEU A 206 -3.94 -1.77 -19.09
N THR A 207 -2.81 -2.02 -19.78
CA THR A 207 -2.57 -1.53 -21.15
C THR A 207 -2.65 -2.61 -22.22
N GLU A 208 -2.74 -3.90 -21.86
CA GLU A 208 -2.97 -4.95 -22.85
C GLU A 208 -4.42 -4.91 -23.38
N PRO A 209 -4.64 -4.72 -24.69
CA PRO A 209 -5.96 -4.88 -25.28
C PRO A 209 -6.46 -6.30 -25.07
N VAL A 210 -7.71 -6.44 -24.62
CA VAL A 210 -8.39 -7.71 -24.27
C VAL A 210 -8.45 -8.75 -25.41
N GLY A 211 -8.01 -8.41 -26.64
CA GLY A 211 -8.08 -9.28 -27.82
C GLY A 211 -6.80 -10.01 -28.24
N SER A 212 -5.64 -9.77 -27.63
CA SER A 212 -4.35 -10.29 -28.14
C SER A 212 -4.17 -11.81 -28.06
N ARG A 213 -4.99 -12.53 -27.26
CA ARG A 213 -4.93 -14.00 -27.14
C ARG A 213 -5.77 -14.77 -28.15
N ALA A 214 -6.61 -14.11 -28.94
CA ALA A 214 -7.54 -14.80 -29.86
C ALA A 214 -6.93 -15.12 -31.24
N SER A 215 -5.72 -14.64 -31.55
CA SER A 215 -5.12 -14.76 -32.88
C SER A 215 -3.88 -15.66 -32.91
N ALA A 216 -3.94 -16.83 -32.27
CA ALA A 216 -3.01 -17.92 -32.59
C ALA A 216 -3.70 -18.83 -33.62
N PRO A 217 -3.30 -18.82 -34.91
CA PRO A 217 -3.81 -19.79 -35.88
C PRO A 217 -3.35 -21.18 -35.44
N GLY A 218 -4.29 -22.12 -35.32
CA GLY A 218 -3.96 -23.52 -35.05
C GLY A 218 -3.12 -24.10 -36.19
N PRO A 219 -2.14 -24.99 -35.91
CA PRO A 219 -1.42 -25.69 -36.95
C PRO A 219 -2.41 -26.59 -37.70
N GLY A 220 -2.48 -26.40 -39.02
CA GLY A 220 -3.21 -27.26 -39.95
C GLY A 220 -2.53 -28.62 -40.14
#